data_AF-A0A545VEV2-F1
#
_entry.id   AF-A0A545VEV2-F1
#
_cell.length_a   1.000
_cell.length_b   1.000
_cell.length_c   1.000
_cell.angle_alpha   90.00
_cell.angle_beta   90.00
_cell.angle_gamma   90.00
#
_symmetry.space_group_name_H-M   'P 1'
#
loop_
_entity.id
_entity.type
_entity.pdbx_description
1 polymer ?
#
loop_
_entity_poly.entity_id
_entity_poly.type
_entity_poly.pdbx_seq_one_letter_code
_entity_poly.pdbx_strand_id
1 'polypeptide(L)'
;MTPEPDNLDGLIQGLSDPRASLSPSGFSVAAFKDFTRANDRVISQGNVIARILPKILGDSDILSEGNLIFTNLDSITDGTTVNPAPDLFNGSRSKDVDKIVRQEPSKTIIPTSHTRAPVVPDFFLEARMATDVAKRQACLDGAIAPCYAQSAIPWRGRASP
;
A
#
# COMPACT_ATOMS: atom_id res chain seq x y z
N MET A 1 -34.56 -3.64 1.23
CA MET A 1 -33.77 -4.09 2.39
C MET A 1 -33.16 -5.42 2.01
N THR A 2 -31.83 -5.51 2.00
CA THR A 2 -31.12 -6.76 1.76
C THR A 2 -31.16 -7.57 3.05
N PRO A 3 -31.71 -8.80 3.05
CA PRO A 3 -31.75 -9.61 4.26
C PRO A 3 -30.34 -9.96 4.72
N GLU A 4 -30.15 -10.02 6.03
CA GLU A 4 -28.89 -10.40 6.65
C GLU A 4 -28.67 -11.90 6.44
N PRO A 5 -27.47 -12.35 6.02
CA PRO A 5 -27.24 -13.74 5.73
C PRO A 5 -27.09 -14.56 7.02
N ASP A 6 -27.74 -15.72 7.08
CA ASP A 6 -27.80 -16.61 8.26
C ASP A 6 -26.42 -17.06 8.78
N ASN A 7 -25.36 -16.97 7.96
CA ASN A 7 -24.01 -17.38 8.32
C ASN A 7 -23.11 -16.20 8.79
N LEU A 8 -23.67 -15.00 8.97
CA LEU A 8 -22.87 -13.81 9.33
C LEU A 8 -22.10 -14.00 10.64
N ASP A 9 -22.75 -14.55 11.67
CA ASP A 9 -22.10 -14.76 12.97
C ASP A 9 -20.93 -15.75 12.87
N GLY A 10 -21.09 -16.82 12.10
CA GLY A 10 -20.02 -17.78 11.85
C GLY A 10 -18.84 -17.16 11.09
N LEU A 11 -19.10 -16.25 10.16
CA LEU A 11 -18.05 -15.50 9.46
C LEU A 11 -17.32 -14.53 10.40
N ILE A 12 -18.05 -13.79 11.24
CA ILE A 12 -17.43 -12.87 12.22
C ILE A 12 -16.56 -13.64 13.21
N GLN A 13 -17.04 -14.80 13.70
CA GLN A 13 -16.30 -15.64 14.63
C GLN A 13 -15.02 -16.18 13.98
N GLY A 14 -15.10 -16.75 12.77
CA GLY A 14 -13.92 -17.24 12.06
C GLY A 14 -12.92 -16.16 11.65
N LEU A 15 -13.37 -14.91 11.46
CA LEU A 15 -12.49 -13.75 11.24
C LEU A 15 -11.87 -13.21 12.53
N SER A 16 -12.46 -13.50 13.68
CA SER A 16 -11.96 -13.09 15.00
C SER A 16 -10.88 -14.03 15.52
N ASP A 17 -10.85 -15.28 15.04
CA ASP A 17 -9.80 -16.24 15.37
C ASP A 17 -8.44 -15.75 14.86
N PRO A 18 -7.41 -15.68 15.74
CA PRO A 18 -6.06 -15.37 15.31
C PRO A 18 -5.62 -16.38 14.25
N ARG A 19 -5.25 -15.89 13.06
CA ARG A 19 -4.68 -16.76 12.03
C ARG A 19 -3.40 -17.40 12.57
N ALA A 20 -3.31 -18.73 12.55
CA ALA A 20 -2.15 -19.48 13.02
C ALA A 20 -0.82 -19.12 12.29
N SER A 21 -0.90 -18.51 11.11
CA SER A 21 0.25 -17.98 10.36
C SER A 21 0.73 -16.61 10.84
N LEU A 22 -0.05 -15.93 11.68
CA LEU A 22 0.39 -14.73 12.37
C LEU A 22 1.04 -15.18 13.68
N SER A 23 2.38 -15.09 13.75
CA SER A 23 3.10 -15.06 15.02
C SER A 23 2.36 -14.15 16.01
N PRO A 24 2.41 -14.42 17.34
CA PRO A 24 1.73 -13.57 18.33
C PRO A 24 2.02 -12.12 17.99
N SER A 25 0.97 -11.36 17.67
CA SER A 25 1.16 -10.07 16.99
C SER A 25 2.12 -9.23 17.82
N GLY A 26 3.32 -8.95 17.30
CA GLY A 26 4.27 -8.03 17.92
C GLY A 26 3.67 -6.62 18.08
N PHE A 27 2.53 -6.38 17.43
CA PHE A 27 1.70 -5.21 17.58
C PHE A 27 0.79 -5.34 18.81
N SER A 28 1.12 -4.62 19.87
CA SER A 28 0.32 -4.62 21.10
C SER A 28 -1.04 -3.92 20.90
N VAL A 29 -2.02 -4.27 21.73
CA VAL A 29 -3.32 -3.57 21.78
C VAL A 29 -3.13 -2.07 22.06
N ALA A 30 -2.12 -1.70 22.84
CA ALA A 30 -1.77 -0.30 23.08
C ALA A 30 -1.29 0.39 21.78
N ALA A 31 -0.37 -0.26 21.04
CA ALA A 31 0.09 0.24 19.74
C ALA A 31 -1.07 0.39 18.73
N PHE A 32 -2.04 -0.51 18.77
CA PHE A 32 -3.26 -0.42 17.95
C PHE A 32 -4.17 0.75 18.34
N LYS A 33 -4.38 0.99 19.63
CA LYS A 33 -5.13 2.15 20.12
C LYS A 33 -4.42 3.46 19.75
N ASP A 34 -3.10 3.50 19.85
CA ASP A 34 -2.29 4.66 19.46
C ASP A 34 -2.34 4.93 17.96
N PHE A 35 -2.28 3.86 17.14
CA PHE A 35 -2.49 3.94 15.70
C PHE A 35 -3.87 4.53 15.38
N THR A 36 -4.93 3.98 15.98
CA THR A 36 -6.32 4.42 15.75
C THR A 36 -6.48 5.90 16.09
N ARG A 37 -6.01 6.31 17.27
CA ARG A 37 -6.07 7.71 17.72
C ARG A 37 -5.26 8.65 16.82
N ALA A 38 -4.11 8.21 16.32
CA ALA A 38 -3.32 8.99 15.38
C ALA A 38 -4.06 9.15 14.05
N ASN A 39 -4.66 8.06 13.54
CA ASN A 39 -5.40 8.03 12.29
C ASN A 39 -6.62 8.96 12.34
N ASP A 40 -7.39 8.94 13.42
CA ASP A 40 -8.59 9.79 13.59
C ASP A 40 -8.28 11.29 13.63
N ARG A 41 -7.02 11.66 13.90
CA ARG A 41 -6.58 13.07 13.99
C ARG A 41 -5.97 13.60 12.69
N VAL A 42 -5.72 12.74 11.70
CA VAL A 42 -5.11 13.15 10.44
C VAL A 42 -6.18 13.70 9.49
N ILE A 43 -5.92 14.90 8.96
CA ILE A 43 -6.86 15.61 8.07
C ILE A 43 -6.35 15.65 6.61
N SER A 44 -5.05 15.44 6.38
CA SER A 44 -4.44 15.54 5.05
C SER A 44 -3.69 14.28 4.66
N GLN A 45 -3.66 13.96 3.36
CA GLN A 45 -2.94 12.81 2.81
C GLN A 45 -1.44 12.86 3.17
N GLY A 46 -0.80 14.03 3.07
CA GLY A 46 0.60 14.17 3.48
C GLY A 46 0.84 13.79 4.95
N ASN A 47 -0.12 14.07 5.85
CA ASN A 47 -0.05 13.62 7.23
C ASN A 47 -0.33 12.12 7.40
N VAL A 48 -1.11 11.50 6.50
CA VAL A 48 -1.28 10.03 6.47
C VAL A 48 0.07 9.39 6.16
N ILE A 49 0.73 9.85 5.10
CA ILE A 49 2.05 9.37 4.69
C ILE A 49 3.09 9.61 5.80
N ALA A 50 3.09 10.79 6.42
CA ALA A 50 4.12 11.12 7.41
C ALA A 50 3.91 10.45 8.79
N ARG A 51 2.65 10.17 9.19
CA ARG A 51 2.34 9.79 10.59
C ARG A 51 1.71 8.42 10.75
N ILE A 52 1.01 7.94 9.72
CA ILE A 52 0.24 6.69 9.76
C ILE A 52 1.00 5.59 9.04
N LEU A 53 1.51 5.89 7.83
CA LEU A 53 2.24 4.91 7.04
C LEU A 53 3.44 4.28 7.78
N PRO A 54 4.29 5.02 8.52
CA PRO A 54 5.39 4.41 9.27
C PRO A 54 4.92 3.43 10.35
N LYS A 55 3.73 3.64 10.92
CA LYS A 55 3.14 2.70 11.90
C LYS A 55 2.66 1.40 11.25
N ILE A 56 2.29 1.45 9.98
CA ILE A 56 1.86 0.28 9.19
C ILE A 56 3.09 -0.50 8.71
N LEU A 57 4.11 0.19 8.20
CA LEU A 57 5.35 -0.41 7.74
C LEU A 57 6.14 -1.06 8.89
N GLY A 58 6.01 -0.50 10.09
CA GLY A 58 6.77 -0.97 11.25
C GLY A 58 8.27 -0.68 11.10
N ASP A 59 9.07 -1.45 11.84
CA ASP A 59 10.53 -1.35 11.80
C ASP A 59 11.10 -2.29 10.73
N SER A 60 10.96 -1.88 9.47
CA SER A 60 11.46 -2.63 8.32
C SER A 60 12.65 -1.91 7.69
N ASP A 61 13.69 -2.67 7.34
CA ASP A 61 14.87 -2.19 6.62
C ASP A 61 14.76 -2.36 5.09
N ILE A 62 13.56 -2.65 4.58
CA ILE A 62 13.30 -2.79 3.15
C ILE A 62 13.60 -1.47 2.44
N LEU A 63 14.40 -1.55 1.37
CA LEU A 63 14.72 -0.41 0.53
C LEU A 63 13.44 0.11 -0.14
N SER A 64 13.04 1.32 0.23
CA SER A 64 11.82 1.96 -0.25
C SER A 64 12.03 3.43 -0.53
N GLU A 65 11.21 3.98 -1.41
CA GLU A 65 11.10 5.42 -1.69
C GLU A 65 9.64 5.79 -1.93
N GLY A 66 9.33 7.09 -1.97
CA GLY A 66 7.97 7.56 -2.19
C GLY A 66 7.91 8.92 -2.86
N ASN A 67 6.77 9.24 -3.46
CA ASN A 67 6.50 10.51 -4.15
C ASN A 67 7.49 10.83 -5.28
N LEU A 68 8.07 9.81 -5.91
CA LEU A 68 8.92 9.96 -7.10
C LEU A 68 8.13 9.58 -8.35
N ILE A 69 8.10 10.50 -9.32
CA ILE A 69 7.47 10.25 -10.61
C ILE A 69 8.29 9.21 -11.38
N PHE A 70 7.61 8.21 -11.91
CA PHE A 70 8.23 7.18 -12.75
C PHE A 70 8.40 7.71 -14.17
N THR A 71 9.49 8.44 -14.40
CA THR A 71 9.78 9.11 -15.67
C THR A 71 10.48 8.22 -16.70
N ASN A 72 10.95 7.05 -16.29
CA ASN A 72 11.75 6.17 -17.16
C ASN A 72 11.03 4.89 -17.59
N LEU A 73 9.83 4.63 -17.07
CA LEU A 73 9.04 3.47 -17.48
C LEU A 73 8.31 3.72 -18.80
N ASP A 74 8.30 2.72 -19.68
CA ASP A 74 7.46 2.73 -20.87
C ASP A 74 5.98 2.76 -20.46
N SER A 75 5.23 3.64 -21.12
CA SER A 75 3.81 3.79 -20.85
C SER A 75 3.03 2.62 -21.43
N ILE A 76 2.25 1.93 -20.59
CA ILE A 76 1.30 0.90 -21.06
C ILE A 76 0.08 1.48 -21.77
N THR A 77 -0.15 2.79 -21.65
CA THR A 77 -1.31 3.52 -22.22
C THR A 77 -0.92 4.45 -23.38
N ASP A 78 0.23 4.22 -24.03
CA ASP A 78 0.73 5.05 -25.13
C ASP A 78 0.82 6.57 -24.80
N GLY A 79 1.13 6.90 -23.54
CA GLY A 79 1.28 8.29 -23.08
C GLY A 79 -0.03 9.02 -22.83
N THR A 80 -1.16 8.32 -22.83
CA THR A 80 -2.48 8.93 -22.60
C THR A 80 -2.78 9.18 -21.11
N THR A 81 -2.05 8.52 -20.20
CA THR A 81 -2.15 8.73 -18.75
C THR A 81 -0.91 9.41 -18.19
N VAL A 82 -1.09 10.10 -17.05
CA VAL A 82 0.04 10.66 -16.29
C VAL A 82 0.96 9.54 -15.79
N ASN A 83 2.26 9.83 -15.73
CA ASN A 83 3.22 8.92 -15.12
C ASN A 83 2.87 8.70 -13.64
N PRO A 84 2.94 7.46 -13.15
CA PRO A 84 2.62 7.18 -11.76
C PRO A 84 3.65 7.83 -10.83
N ALA A 85 3.17 8.23 -9.65
CA ALA A 85 3.99 8.78 -8.58
C ALA A 85 3.55 8.17 -7.24
N PRO A 86 3.92 6.91 -6.97
CA PRO A 86 3.44 6.18 -5.79
C PRO A 86 3.81 6.88 -4.49
N ASP A 87 2.90 6.89 -3.52
CA ASP A 87 3.17 7.40 -2.17
C ASP A 87 4.30 6.62 -1.47
N LEU A 88 4.45 5.34 -1.82
CA LEU A 88 5.58 4.47 -1.45
C LEU A 88 5.76 3.35 -2.49
N PHE A 89 7.00 2.95 -2.74
CA PHE A 89 7.34 1.74 -3.47
C PHE A 89 8.63 1.13 -2.93
N ASN A 90 8.74 -0.20 -3.01
CA ASN A 90 9.94 -0.95 -2.64
C ASN A 90 10.69 -1.39 -3.89
N GLY A 91 11.89 -1.93 -3.70
CA GLY A 91 12.60 -2.65 -4.75
C GLY A 91 14.01 -3.06 -4.34
N SER A 92 14.81 -3.37 -5.35
CA SER A 92 16.22 -3.76 -5.17
C SER A 92 17.15 -2.55 -5.31
N ARG A 93 18.34 -2.61 -4.69
CA ARG A 93 19.39 -1.63 -5.03
C ARG A 93 19.84 -1.92 -6.45
N SER A 94 20.11 -0.87 -7.23
CA SER A 94 20.64 -1.03 -8.59
C SER A 94 21.76 -2.06 -8.59
N LYS A 95 22.79 -1.89 -7.75
CA LYS A 95 23.98 -2.75 -7.65
C LYS A 95 23.71 -4.26 -7.47
N ASP A 96 22.55 -4.65 -6.93
CA ASP A 96 22.21 -6.04 -6.64
C ASP A 96 21.51 -6.75 -7.83
N VAL A 97 21.11 -6.00 -8.87
CA VAL A 97 20.48 -6.54 -10.09
C VAL A 97 21.53 -6.91 -11.13
N ASP A 98 21.38 -8.01 -11.85
CA ASP A 98 22.32 -8.38 -12.93
C ASP A 98 22.45 -7.26 -13.99
N LYS A 99 23.66 -7.06 -14.52
CA LYS A 99 23.95 -5.97 -15.47
C LYS A 99 23.11 -6.08 -16.75
N ILE A 100 22.87 -7.29 -17.26
CA ILE A 100 22.06 -7.53 -18.46
C ILE A 100 20.62 -7.12 -18.19
N VAL A 101 20.09 -7.55 -17.04
CA VAL A 101 18.74 -7.19 -16.58
C VAL A 101 18.60 -5.69 -16.35
N ARG A 102 19.66 -4.97 -15.98
CA ARG A 102 19.62 -3.50 -15.89
C ARG A 102 19.62 -2.79 -17.23
N GLN A 103 20.14 -3.39 -18.30
CA GLN A 103 20.31 -2.72 -19.60
C GLN A 103 19.16 -3.04 -20.55
N GLU A 104 18.82 -4.32 -20.70
CA GLU A 104 17.84 -4.82 -21.68
C GLU A 104 16.40 -4.35 -21.35
N PRO A 105 15.82 -4.66 -20.18
CA PRO A 105 14.51 -4.14 -19.76
C PRO A 105 14.59 -2.84 -18.95
N SER A 106 15.60 -1.99 -19.19
CA SER A 106 15.83 -0.77 -18.38
C SER A 106 14.60 0.15 -18.29
N LYS A 107 13.83 0.24 -19.39
CA LYS A 107 12.58 0.99 -19.51
C LYS A 107 11.37 0.32 -18.85
N THR A 108 11.54 -0.85 -18.26
CA THR A 108 10.46 -1.59 -17.59
C THR A 108 10.73 -1.74 -16.09
N ILE A 109 12.01 -1.81 -15.70
CA ILE A 109 12.38 -2.08 -14.31
C ILE A 109 13.05 -0.91 -13.58
N ILE A 110 13.53 0.12 -14.30
CA ILE A 110 14.15 1.29 -13.65
C ILE A 110 13.12 2.42 -13.66
N PRO A 111 12.48 2.73 -12.52
CA PRO A 111 11.37 3.67 -12.48
C PRO A 111 11.78 5.11 -12.81
N THR A 112 12.97 5.52 -12.38
CA THR A 112 13.44 6.91 -12.45
C THR A 112 14.95 6.97 -12.62
N SER A 113 15.49 8.12 -13.04
CA SER A 113 16.93 8.34 -13.19
C SER A 113 17.68 8.59 -11.87
N HIS A 114 16.95 8.64 -10.74
CA HIS A 114 17.54 8.80 -9.41
C HIS A 114 18.36 7.56 -9.03
N THR A 115 19.67 7.71 -8.96
CA THR A 115 20.64 6.61 -8.74
C THR A 115 20.49 5.89 -7.40
N ARG A 116 19.83 6.53 -6.43
CA ARG A 116 19.57 5.97 -5.09
C ARG A 116 18.17 5.35 -4.96
N ALA A 117 17.28 5.58 -5.92
CA ALA A 117 15.94 5.00 -5.88
C ALA A 117 16.01 3.47 -6.08
N PRO A 118 15.07 2.72 -5.48
CA PRO A 118 14.91 1.30 -5.77
C PRO A 118 14.67 1.07 -7.27
N VAL A 119 15.23 -0.03 -7.79
CA VAL A 119 14.94 -0.58 -9.13
C VAL A 119 14.17 -1.89 -8.98
N VAL A 120 13.58 -2.37 -10.07
CA VAL A 120 12.72 -3.56 -10.09
C VAL A 120 11.64 -3.44 -9.00
N PRO A 121 10.77 -2.42 -9.10
CA PRO A 121 9.81 -2.20 -8.05
C PRO A 121 8.79 -3.35 -8.01
N ASP A 122 8.67 -3.97 -6.84
CA ASP A 122 7.88 -5.19 -6.60
C ASP A 122 6.67 -4.95 -5.68
N PHE A 123 6.66 -3.82 -4.97
CA PHE A 123 5.57 -3.38 -4.11
C PHE A 123 5.32 -1.88 -4.27
N PHE A 124 4.04 -1.50 -4.30
CA PHE A 124 3.60 -0.11 -4.42
C PHE A 124 2.45 0.15 -3.44
N LEU A 125 2.39 1.36 -2.91
CA LEU A 125 1.32 1.80 -2.03
C LEU A 125 0.86 3.21 -2.40
N GLU A 126 -0.45 3.37 -2.44
CA GLU A 126 -1.14 4.65 -2.56
C GLU A 126 -1.99 4.86 -1.31
N ALA A 127 -1.59 5.82 -0.48
CA ALA A 127 -2.32 6.19 0.72
C ALA A 127 -3.46 7.14 0.33
N ARG A 128 -4.69 6.76 0.67
CA ARG A 128 -5.87 7.61 0.46
C ARG A 128 -6.68 7.70 1.74
N MET A 129 -7.33 8.84 1.93
CA MET A 129 -8.30 9.00 3.00
C MET A 129 -9.57 8.23 2.66
N ALA A 130 -10.15 7.55 3.65
CA ALA A 130 -11.32 6.68 3.45
C ALA A 130 -12.55 7.50 2.99
N THR A 131 -12.77 7.50 1.68
CA THR A 131 -13.91 8.11 0.99
C THR A 131 -14.49 7.11 -0.02
N ASP A 132 -15.74 7.28 -0.45
CA ASP A 132 -16.30 6.42 -1.50
C ASP A 132 -15.53 6.54 -2.83
N VAL A 133 -14.88 7.68 -3.06
CA VAL A 133 -13.95 7.88 -4.19
C VAL A 133 -12.68 7.04 -4.01
N ALA A 134 -12.08 7.03 -2.82
CA ALA A 134 -10.89 6.22 -2.55
C ALA A 134 -11.13 4.72 -2.74
N LYS A 135 -12.32 4.21 -2.40
CA LYS A 135 -12.67 2.80 -2.67
C LYS A 135 -12.72 2.48 -4.16
N ARG A 136 -13.26 3.40 -4.98
CA ARG A 136 -13.33 3.22 -6.44
C ARG A 136 -11.96 3.37 -7.08
N GLN A 137 -11.16 4.32 -6.63
CA GLN A 137 -9.78 4.51 -7.09
C GLN A 137 -8.93 3.29 -6.75
N ALA A 138 -9.13 2.71 -5.57
CA ALA A 138 -8.48 1.46 -5.21
C ALA A 138 -8.78 0.35 -6.23
N CYS A 139 -10.06 0.11 -6.53
CA CYS A 139 -10.41 -0.89 -7.55
C CYS A 139 -9.81 -0.61 -8.94
N LEU A 140 -9.61 0.66 -9.32
CA LEU A 140 -9.02 1.04 -10.61
C LEU A 140 -7.51 0.81 -10.63
N ASP A 141 -6.80 1.31 -9.62
CA ASP A 141 -5.34 1.17 -9.52
C ASP A 141 -4.95 -0.32 -9.42
N GLY A 142 -5.72 -1.10 -8.66
CA GLY A 142 -5.57 -2.56 -8.56
C GLY A 142 -5.69 -3.31 -9.89
N ALA A 143 -6.43 -2.76 -10.87
CA ALA A 143 -6.57 -3.37 -12.19
C ALA A 143 -5.39 -3.06 -13.14
N ILE A 144 -4.61 -2.01 -12.86
CA ILE A 144 -3.54 -1.53 -13.75
C ILE A 144 -2.23 -2.30 -13.55
N ALA A 145 -1.94 -2.83 -12.36
CA ALA A 145 -0.87 -3.81 -12.17
C ALA A 145 -1.43 -5.14 -11.65
N PRO A 146 -1.16 -6.27 -12.33
CA PRO A 146 -1.54 -7.61 -11.87
C PRO A 146 -1.00 -8.04 -10.49
N CYS A 147 -0.29 -7.15 -9.78
CA CYS A 147 0.35 -7.39 -8.48
C CYS A 147 0.07 -6.29 -7.44
N TYR A 148 -0.87 -5.36 -7.67
CA TYR A 148 -1.24 -4.35 -6.65
C TYR A 148 -1.94 -5.01 -5.45
N ALA A 149 -1.22 -5.19 -4.34
CA ALA A 149 -1.84 -5.43 -3.05
C ALA A 149 -2.34 -4.10 -2.47
N GLN A 150 -3.59 -3.75 -2.73
CA GLN A 150 -4.22 -2.61 -2.06
C GLN A 150 -4.98 -3.05 -0.81
N SER A 151 -4.54 -2.53 0.33
CA SER A 151 -5.32 -2.55 1.56
C SER A 151 -6.13 -1.25 1.68
N ALA A 152 -7.35 -1.24 1.15
CA ALA A 152 -8.34 -0.25 1.57
C ALA A 152 -8.90 -0.70 2.92
N ILE A 153 -8.28 -0.28 4.03
CA ILE A 153 -8.81 -0.60 5.37
C ILE A 153 -9.97 0.36 5.69
N PRO A 154 -11.24 -0.08 5.67
CA PRO A 154 -12.35 0.77 6.05
C PRO A 154 -12.57 0.60 7.57
N TRP A 155 -12.07 1.55 8.37
CA TRP A 155 -12.39 1.57 9.80
C TRP A 155 -13.75 2.22 10.01
N ARG A 156 -14.82 1.41 10.12
CA ARG A 156 -16.07 1.84 10.77
C ARG A 156 -15.99 1.48 12.25
N GLY A 157 -15.57 2.43 13.08
CA GLY A 157 -15.79 2.36 14.52
C GLY A 157 -17.29 2.47 14.79
N ARG A 158 -17.96 1.32 14.97
CA ARG A 158 -19.31 1.31 15.55
C ARG A 158 -19.12 1.32 17.06
N ALA A 159 -19.10 2.53 17.64
CA ALA A 159 -19.37 2.68 19.04
C ALA A 159 -20.87 2.49 19.24
N SER A 160 -21.25 1.45 19.98
CA SER A 160 -22.56 1.31 20.60
C SER A 160 -22.34 0.91 22.07
N PRO A 161 -23.24 1.33 22.97
CA PRO A 161 -22.96 1.67 24.37
C PRO A 161 -22.66 0.47 25.28
#